data_AF-A0A535ZQ17-F1
#
_entry.id   AF-A0A535ZQ17-F1
#
_cell.length_a   1.000
_cell.length_b   1.000
_cell.length_c   1.000
_cell.angle_alpha   90.00
_cell.angle_beta   90.00
_cell.angle_gamma   90.00
#
_symmetry.space_group_name_H-M   'P 1'
#
loop_
_entity.id
_entity.type
_entity.pdbx_description
1 polymer ?
#
loop_
_entity_poly.entity_id
_entity_poly.type
_entity_poly.pdbx_seq_one_letter_code
_entity_poly.pdbx_strand_id
1 'polypeptide(L)'
;MTVRPSSRRWAALLAFAVSATAALLVPLPSNAAPSNWLALDGNVRLTPPAGVTFDWANSGSASPVPTCPAGAVNVTGTGGLFNCGTPGASGAPPGAPALTPAALADPSRISSTFIVDPLSSDTTPCGVSNDPTTFTTSVKNGDAINGITFGPGKVPNKNDLDNVYAVSHGTSARPELYFGAERLSDNGDSHIDFEFLQSIVGLTAGCSGNFIGHRTEGDLLVAVDFTGGGGIATNALYQWHCNAEPGPQPADGTVCDPGGTAHYQPIAVPGSTGFTVNGAIVACGGWICRDTGGVTTQLAANDFLEGGLDLTVLSFTGCFHTFLPHTRTAQSFSAALTDFAGPSPLTTCRIPAMTTASSPTGFNQAPGVVASDHVTVHDPAGSATPAGTVAFFLCGPSQVTAGGCATGNPVGAAKPLIAGAATSDATAATTALGTYCWRAVYTPGSASVGIFDTAGHTDAGPECFSVGVPGPPAAGRGLNLPMPPPDFVPATALRDDAPVEISIPAQGIDAPVERVGLLTNGAMAVPQFVSDAGWLESGSAPGSVGNAVIGG
;
A
#
# COMPACT_ATOMS: atom_id res chain seq x y z
N MET A 1 -0.66 68.68 55.58
CA MET A 1 -1.04 68.33 54.20
C MET A 1 -2.31 67.48 54.28
N THR A 2 -3.36 68.03 53.69
CA THR A 2 -4.68 67.48 53.31
C THR A 2 -4.69 65.95 53.04
N VAL A 3 -5.72 65.13 53.28
CA VAL A 3 -7.16 65.23 53.63
C VAL A 3 -7.59 63.76 53.90
N ARG A 4 -8.19 63.37 55.04
CA ARG A 4 -9.64 63.30 55.39
C ARG A 4 -10.54 62.64 54.30
N PRO A 5 -11.73 62.09 54.63
CA PRO A 5 -12.05 61.21 55.75
C PRO A 5 -13.14 60.12 55.44
N SER A 6 -13.43 59.35 56.48
CA SER A 6 -14.76 58.88 56.95
C SER A 6 -15.54 57.87 56.10
N SER A 7 -15.63 56.63 56.59
CA SER A 7 -16.74 56.12 57.45
C SER A 7 -17.78 55.39 56.58
N ARG A 8 -18.44 54.30 56.97
CA ARG A 8 -18.92 53.86 58.28
C ARG A 8 -19.30 52.37 58.10
N ARG A 9 -19.18 51.57 59.16
CA ARG A 9 -19.63 50.16 59.22
C ARG A 9 -21.17 50.09 59.13
N TRP A 10 -21.72 48.90 58.84
CA TRP A 10 -22.63 48.10 59.69
C TRP A 10 -23.06 46.78 58.99
N ALA A 11 -23.02 45.67 59.76
CA ALA A 11 -23.83 44.42 59.73
C ALA A 11 -24.00 43.61 58.41
N ALA A 12 -24.18 42.28 58.37
CA ALA A 12 -24.01 41.11 59.23
C ALA A 12 -24.45 39.87 58.38
N LEU A 13 -24.06 38.66 58.82
CA LEU A 13 -24.64 37.33 58.51
C LEU A 13 -24.25 36.56 57.20
N LEU A 14 -23.34 35.59 57.42
CA LEU A 14 -23.51 34.13 57.21
C LEU A 14 -24.17 33.57 55.93
N ALA A 15 -23.40 32.82 55.14
CA ALA A 15 -23.71 31.42 54.78
C ALA A 15 -22.50 30.73 54.10
N PHE A 16 -22.18 29.52 54.58
CA PHE A 16 -21.23 28.60 53.99
C PHE A 16 -21.75 28.06 52.64
N ALA A 17 -20.90 28.03 51.62
CA ALA A 17 -21.03 27.10 50.49
C ALA A 17 -19.63 26.72 50.00
N VAL A 18 -19.12 25.59 50.51
CA VAL A 18 -18.02 24.87 49.88
C VAL A 18 -18.55 24.36 48.54
N SER A 19 -18.10 24.96 47.45
CA SER A 19 -18.40 24.49 46.10
C SER A 19 -17.08 24.10 45.44
N ALA A 20 -16.94 22.81 45.18
CA ALA A 20 -15.88 22.24 44.37
C ALA A 20 -15.96 22.83 42.97
N THR A 21 -15.01 23.70 42.61
CA THR A 21 -14.80 24.09 41.23
C THR A 21 -14.14 22.93 40.49
N ALA A 22 -14.97 22.15 39.80
CA ALA A 22 -14.55 21.40 38.64
C ALA A 22 -13.86 22.38 37.67
N ALA A 23 -12.62 22.09 37.27
CA ALA A 23 -11.93 22.83 36.23
C ALA A 23 -12.74 22.70 34.94
N LEU A 24 -13.47 23.76 34.56
CA LEU A 24 -14.01 23.88 33.22
C LEU A 24 -12.83 23.94 32.26
N LEU A 25 -12.63 22.86 31.49
CA LEU A 25 -11.87 22.87 30.25
C LEU A 25 -12.58 23.82 29.28
N VAL A 26 -12.12 25.07 29.24
CA VAL A 26 -12.50 26.03 28.21
C VAL A 26 -11.66 25.70 26.96
N PRO A 27 -12.28 25.38 25.80
CA PRO A 27 -11.53 25.27 24.56
C PRO A 27 -10.99 26.66 24.21
N LEU A 28 -9.66 26.81 24.24
CA LEU A 28 -8.99 28.03 23.83
C LEU A 28 -9.13 28.21 22.30
N PRO A 29 -9.39 29.42 21.78
CA PRO A 29 -9.44 29.66 20.35
C PRO A 29 -8.02 29.56 19.76
N SER A 30 -7.83 28.60 18.84
CA SER A 30 -6.65 28.47 18.00
C SER A 30 -6.63 29.60 16.96
N ASN A 31 -5.69 30.53 17.08
CA ASN A 31 -5.38 31.45 15.99
C ASN A 31 -4.39 30.75 15.04
N ALA A 32 -4.90 30.11 14.00
CA ALA A 32 -4.08 29.61 12.89
C ALA A 32 -4.04 30.67 11.77
N ALA A 33 -2.85 31.22 11.53
CA ALA A 33 -2.47 31.88 10.27
C ALA A 33 -1.90 30.79 9.31
N PRO A 34 -1.90 30.99 7.98
CA PRO A 34 -1.57 29.96 6.99
C PRO A 34 -0.16 29.35 7.19
N SER A 35 0.02 28.08 6.79
CA SER A 35 1.01 27.13 7.31
C SER A 35 2.47 27.54 7.13
N ASN A 36 3.12 27.70 8.28
CA ASN A 36 4.55 27.80 8.50
C ASN A 36 5.20 26.41 8.67
N TRP A 37 4.68 25.37 8.00
CA TRP A 37 5.07 23.98 8.23
C TRP A 37 6.12 23.42 7.29
N LEU A 38 6.91 24.33 6.68
CA LEU A 38 8.15 24.03 5.98
C LEU A 38 7.87 23.35 4.62
N ALA A 39 8.11 24.12 3.55
CA ALA A 39 8.13 23.62 2.19
C ALA A 39 9.60 23.67 1.79
N LEU A 40 10.16 22.55 1.33
CA LEU A 40 11.50 22.48 0.74
C LEU A 40 11.54 23.34 -0.54
N ASP A 41 11.66 24.66 -0.39
CA ASP A 41 11.68 25.61 -1.51
C ASP A 41 12.85 25.28 -2.44
N GLY A 42 12.51 24.74 -3.63
CA GLY A 42 13.45 24.50 -4.73
C GLY A 42 14.22 23.17 -4.73
N ASN A 43 14.15 22.37 -3.66
CA ASN A 43 14.68 20.99 -3.65
C ASN A 43 13.63 19.93 -3.97
N VAL A 44 12.36 20.34 -3.87
CA VAL A 44 11.19 19.64 -4.32
C VAL A 44 10.85 20.13 -5.72
N ARG A 45 10.81 19.23 -6.69
CA ARG A 45 10.59 19.58 -8.10
C ARG A 45 9.18 19.24 -8.56
N LEU A 46 8.46 18.37 -7.85
CA LEU A 46 7.05 18.19 -8.09
C LEU A 46 6.33 19.46 -7.66
N THR A 47 5.69 20.10 -8.62
CA THR A 47 4.77 21.20 -8.34
C THR A 47 3.38 20.60 -8.13
N PRO A 48 2.71 20.88 -7.00
CA PRO A 48 1.35 20.39 -6.81
C PRO A 48 0.42 20.95 -7.89
N PRO A 49 -0.68 20.24 -8.24
CA PRO A 49 -1.72 20.80 -9.10
C PRO A 49 -2.24 22.14 -8.57
N ALA A 50 -2.77 22.99 -9.46
CA ALA A 50 -3.28 24.30 -9.07
C ALA A 50 -4.35 24.19 -7.96
N GLY A 51 -4.13 24.88 -6.84
CA GLY A 51 -5.02 24.84 -5.66
C GLY A 51 -4.72 23.73 -4.65
N VAL A 52 -3.68 22.93 -4.88
CA VAL A 52 -3.11 21.96 -3.93
C VAL A 52 -1.80 22.54 -3.40
N THR A 53 -1.52 22.32 -2.12
CA THR A 53 -0.22 22.56 -1.48
C THR A 53 0.29 21.23 -0.95
N PHE A 54 1.59 20.96 -1.11
CA PHE A 54 2.23 19.88 -0.37
C PHE A 54 2.55 20.42 1.02
N ASP A 55 1.74 20.02 1.98
CA ASP A 55 1.84 20.43 3.37
C ASP A 55 1.45 19.26 4.25
N TRP A 56 2.15 19.06 5.36
CA TRP A 56 1.80 18.01 6.32
C TRP A 56 0.47 18.33 7.01
N ALA A 57 0.20 19.61 7.30
CA ALA A 57 -0.96 20.07 8.04
C ALA A 57 -1.88 20.98 7.22
N ASN A 58 -3.13 21.16 7.65
CA ASN A 58 -4.03 22.12 7.00
C ASN A 58 -3.62 23.58 7.28
N SER A 59 -3.93 24.49 6.36
CA SER A 59 -3.77 25.94 6.55
C SER A 59 -5.06 26.71 6.25
N GLY A 60 -5.48 27.62 7.15
CA GLY A 60 -6.63 28.50 6.92
C GLY A 60 -7.30 29.07 8.18
N SER A 61 -7.96 30.22 8.03
CA SER A 61 -8.77 30.85 9.08
C SER A 61 -10.09 30.10 9.31
N ALA A 62 -10.41 29.80 10.56
CA ALA A 62 -11.54 28.97 11.00
C ALA A 62 -12.92 29.29 10.39
N SER A 63 -13.65 28.24 9.97
CA SER A 63 -15.12 28.19 9.94
C SER A 63 -15.63 26.74 9.92
N PRO A 64 -16.89 26.46 10.35
CA PRO A 64 -17.16 25.49 11.42
C PRO A 64 -17.63 24.09 10.97
N VAL A 65 -17.63 23.18 11.97
CA VAL A 65 -18.20 21.80 12.07
C VAL A 65 -17.13 20.70 11.99
N PRO A 66 -17.08 19.74 12.96
CA PRO A 66 -15.92 18.88 13.13
C PRO A 66 -15.85 17.81 12.04
N THR A 67 -14.81 17.88 11.21
CA THR A 67 -14.39 16.78 10.31
C THR A 67 -13.70 15.65 11.06
N CYS A 68 -13.32 15.87 12.32
CA CYS A 68 -12.61 14.91 13.14
C CYS A 68 -13.51 14.31 14.23
N PRO A 69 -13.21 13.07 14.69
CA PRO A 69 -13.85 12.50 15.87
C PRO A 69 -13.73 13.43 17.10
N ALA A 70 -14.70 13.33 18.02
CA ALA A 70 -14.67 14.12 19.25
C ALA A 70 -13.38 13.86 20.04
N GLY A 71 -12.71 14.93 20.46
CA GLY A 71 -11.45 14.86 21.21
C GLY A 71 -10.18 14.82 20.34
N ALA A 72 -10.31 14.69 19.02
CA ALA A 72 -9.18 14.80 18.10
C ALA A 72 -8.73 16.26 17.89
N VAL A 73 -7.45 16.45 17.59
CA VAL A 73 -6.88 17.72 17.14
C VAL A 73 -7.32 17.97 15.71
N ASN A 74 -8.02 19.08 15.50
CA ASN A 74 -8.46 19.49 14.17
C ASN A 74 -7.85 20.84 13.82
N VAL A 75 -6.91 20.86 12.88
CA VAL A 75 -6.48 22.11 12.25
C VAL A 75 -7.43 22.42 11.10
N THR A 76 -8.16 23.53 11.26
CA THR A 76 -9.09 24.03 10.23
C THR A 76 -8.32 24.59 9.05
N GLY A 77 -8.83 24.40 7.84
CA GLY A 77 -8.19 24.85 6.61
C GLY A 77 -8.20 23.76 5.54
N THR A 78 -7.39 23.95 4.52
CA THR A 78 -7.25 22.99 3.40
C THR A 78 -5.77 22.78 3.07
N GLY A 79 -5.47 21.75 2.28
CA GLY A 79 -4.15 21.55 1.70
C GLY A 79 -3.19 20.71 2.54
N GLY A 80 -3.59 20.25 3.72
CA GLY A 80 -2.76 19.35 4.54
C GLY A 80 -2.93 17.88 4.19
N LEU A 81 -1.87 17.10 4.36
CA LEU A 81 -1.90 15.64 4.24
C LEU A 81 -2.62 15.00 5.42
N PHE A 82 -2.31 15.42 6.64
CA PHE A 82 -2.73 14.78 7.87
C PHE A 82 -3.54 15.71 8.78
N ASN A 83 -4.58 15.15 9.42
CA ASN A 83 -5.38 15.83 10.43
C ASN A 83 -6.07 14.82 11.37
N CYS A 84 -6.75 15.29 12.42
CA CYS A 84 -7.53 14.45 13.31
C CYS A 84 -6.74 13.47 14.19
N GLY A 85 -5.51 13.78 14.58
CA GLY A 85 -4.76 13.00 15.58
C GLY A 85 -5.44 13.05 16.95
N THR A 86 -5.34 11.97 17.73
CA THR A 86 -6.09 11.83 18.98
C THR A 86 -5.16 11.79 20.20
N PRO A 87 -5.58 12.35 21.35
CA PRO A 87 -4.80 12.23 22.56
C PRO A 87 -4.76 10.78 23.05
N GLY A 88 -3.62 10.36 23.58
CA GLY A 88 -3.50 9.08 24.27
C GLY A 88 -4.24 9.08 25.60
N ALA A 89 -4.81 7.93 25.97
CA ALA A 89 -5.49 7.77 27.25
C ALA A 89 -4.52 7.25 28.33
N SER A 90 -4.58 7.81 29.54
CA SER A 90 -3.85 7.30 30.72
C SER A 90 -2.34 7.16 30.51
N GLY A 91 -1.71 8.11 29.80
CA GLY A 91 -0.29 8.10 29.51
C GLY A 91 0.12 7.22 28.33
N ALA A 92 -0.83 6.65 27.59
CA ALA A 92 -0.53 6.00 26.32
C ALA A 92 -0.03 6.99 25.26
N PRO A 93 0.70 6.52 24.24
CA PRO A 93 1.06 7.35 23.10
C PRO A 93 -0.18 7.95 22.42
N PRO A 94 -0.08 9.13 21.79
CA PRO A 94 -1.14 9.67 20.95
C PRO A 94 -1.54 8.72 19.81
N GLY A 95 -2.78 8.86 19.34
CA GLY A 95 -3.21 8.22 18.10
C GLY A 95 -2.78 9.05 16.88
N ALA A 96 -2.24 8.38 15.88
CA ALA A 96 -1.82 9.00 14.63
C ALA A 96 -2.99 9.73 13.93
N PRO A 97 -2.72 10.86 13.24
CA PRO A 97 -3.70 11.53 12.41
C PRO A 97 -4.11 10.68 11.20
N ALA A 98 -5.28 10.97 10.66
CA ALA A 98 -5.77 10.41 9.42
C ALA A 98 -5.44 11.31 8.23
N LEU A 99 -5.47 10.74 7.03
CA LEU A 99 -5.39 11.52 5.80
C LEU A 99 -6.60 12.44 5.65
N THR A 100 -6.37 13.68 5.20
CA THR A 100 -7.47 14.59 4.87
C THR A 100 -8.21 14.12 3.61
N PRO A 101 -9.49 14.51 3.43
CA PRO A 101 -10.21 14.23 2.19
C PRO A 101 -9.52 14.78 0.93
N ALA A 102 -8.87 15.94 1.05
CA ALA A 102 -8.14 16.57 -0.06
C ALA A 102 -6.92 15.73 -0.44
N ALA A 103 -6.16 15.27 0.56
CA ALA A 103 -5.05 14.36 0.32
C ALA A 103 -5.57 13.06 -0.32
N LEU A 104 -6.63 12.44 0.23
CA LEU A 104 -7.22 11.21 -0.32
C LEU A 104 -7.58 11.33 -1.80
N ALA A 105 -8.06 12.49 -2.22
CA ALA A 105 -8.42 12.79 -3.60
C ALA A 105 -7.23 13.20 -4.50
N ASP A 106 -6.02 13.42 -3.97
CA ASP A 106 -4.85 13.81 -4.75
C ASP A 106 -4.34 12.64 -5.62
N PRO A 107 -4.45 12.73 -6.96
CA PRO A 107 -4.01 11.66 -7.85
C PRO A 107 -2.49 11.56 -7.95
N SER A 108 -1.73 12.58 -7.53
CA SER A 108 -0.26 12.54 -7.52
C SER A 108 0.28 11.75 -6.32
N ARG A 109 -0.47 11.64 -5.22
CA ARG A 109 -0.01 10.91 -4.02
C ARG A 109 -0.12 9.40 -4.22
N ILE A 110 1.01 8.70 -4.18
CA ILE A 110 1.08 7.24 -4.31
C ILE A 110 0.82 6.58 -2.96
N SER A 111 1.55 6.98 -1.93
CA SER A 111 1.43 6.45 -0.57
C SER A 111 1.89 7.48 0.44
N SER A 112 1.52 7.28 1.70
CA SER A 112 1.90 8.14 2.82
C SER A 112 1.80 7.36 4.11
N THR A 113 2.63 7.71 5.08
CA THR A 113 2.63 7.13 6.42
C THR A 113 2.86 8.21 7.46
N PHE A 114 2.22 8.04 8.62
CA PHE A 114 2.44 8.84 9.82
C PHE A 114 2.56 7.86 10.98
N ILE A 115 3.69 7.92 11.67
CA ILE A 115 4.04 7.05 12.78
C ILE A 115 4.14 7.94 14.02
N VAL A 116 3.35 7.60 15.04
CA VAL A 116 3.53 8.12 16.40
C VAL A 116 4.32 7.06 17.14
N ASP A 117 5.59 7.31 17.36
CA ASP A 117 6.45 6.39 18.08
C ASP A 117 6.24 6.51 19.61
N PRO A 118 6.14 5.42 20.38
CA PRO A 118 5.98 5.49 21.82
C PRO A 118 7.25 6.03 22.51
N LEU A 119 7.10 7.11 23.26
CA LEU A 119 8.23 7.67 24.00
C LEU A 119 8.58 6.82 25.21
N SER A 120 9.81 6.95 25.69
CA SER A 120 10.25 6.36 26.96
C SER A 120 9.36 6.71 28.16
N SER A 121 8.64 7.83 28.12
CA SER A 121 7.69 8.24 29.17
C SER A 121 6.33 7.55 29.11
N ASP A 122 5.98 6.95 27.97
CA ASP A 122 4.63 6.47 27.70
C ASP A 122 4.31 5.16 28.42
N THR A 123 3.02 4.90 28.59
CA THR A 123 2.49 3.62 29.06
C THR A 123 1.91 2.87 27.86
N THR A 124 2.61 1.84 27.44
CA THR A 124 2.20 0.99 26.32
C THR A 124 1.61 -0.32 26.83
N PRO A 125 0.95 -1.12 25.97
CA PRO A 125 0.62 -2.51 26.32
C PRO A 125 1.85 -3.36 26.70
N CYS A 126 3.06 -2.88 26.38
CA CYS A 126 4.32 -3.53 26.68
C CYS A 126 4.96 -3.08 28.00
N GLY A 127 4.32 -2.16 28.73
CA GLY A 127 4.70 -1.77 30.08
C GLY A 127 4.50 -0.29 30.34
N VAL A 128 4.81 0.10 31.59
CA VAL A 128 4.73 1.49 32.02
C VAL A 128 6.07 2.17 31.82
N SER A 129 6.03 3.41 31.33
CA SER A 129 7.21 4.21 31.07
C SER A 129 8.26 3.40 30.31
N ASN A 130 7.87 2.88 29.15
CA ASN A 130 8.79 2.21 28.25
C ASN A 130 8.41 2.47 26.80
N ASP A 131 9.45 2.47 25.99
CA ASP A 131 9.38 2.51 24.56
C ASP A 131 9.59 1.06 24.06
N PRO A 132 8.62 0.42 23.39
CA PRO A 132 8.72 -0.95 22.87
C PRO A 132 9.52 -1.06 21.57
N THR A 133 9.89 0.07 20.98
CA THR A 133 10.52 0.25 19.67
C THR A 133 12.02 0.55 19.79
N THR A 134 12.66 -0.03 20.81
CA THR A 134 14.12 0.07 20.99
C THR A 134 14.87 -1.13 20.44
N PHE A 135 16.11 -0.91 19.99
CA PHE A 135 17.04 -1.99 19.67
C PHE A 135 17.62 -2.59 20.95
N THR A 136 17.51 -3.92 21.09
CA THR A 136 17.94 -4.63 22.33
C THR A 136 19.39 -5.09 22.32
N THR A 137 20.05 -4.95 21.17
CA THR A 137 21.47 -5.25 20.98
C THR A 137 22.15 -4.07 20.31
N SER A 138 23.49 -4.01 20.39
CA SER A 138 24.28 -2.90 19.82
C SER A 138 24.45 -3.03 18.30
N VAL A 139 23.33 -3.10 17.58
CA VAL A 139 23.27 -3.18 16.10
C VAL A 139 23.63 -1.83 15.47
N LYS A 140 23.97 -1.86 14.19
CA LYS A 140 24.41 -0.72 13.37
C LYS A 140 23.71 -0.75 12.01
N ASN A 141 23.76 0.35 11.26
CA ASN A 141 23.18 0.44 9.91
C ASN A 141 23.64 -0.66 8.95
N GLY A 142 24.88 -1.14 9.09
CA GLY A 142 25.44 -2.20 8.25
C GLY A 142 25.07 -3.63 8.67
N ASP A 143 24.43 -3.83 9.84
CA ASP A 143 24.13 -5.17 10.32
C ASP A 143 22.90 -5.75 9.61
N ALA A 144 22.88 -7.07 9.40
CA ALA A 144 21.80 -7.77 8.72
C ALA A 144 20.46 -7.57 9.42
N ILE A 145 19.45 -7.11 8.67
CA ILE A 145 18.16 -6.70 9.25
C ILE A 145 17.43 -7.86 9.94
N ASN A 146 17.50 -9.07 9.39
CA ASN A 146 16.91 -10.28 9.99
C ASN A 146 17.61 -10.76 11.27
N GLY A 147 18.78 -10.20 11.61
CA GLY A 147 19.48 -10.43 12.86
C GLY A 147 19.17 -9.41 13.94
N ILE A 148 18.40 -8.35 13.62
CA ILE A 148 18.11 -7.27 14.54
C ILE A 148 16.96 -7.66 15.47
N THR A 149 17.15 -7.38 16.76
CA THR A 149 16.18 -7.66 17.81
C THR A 149 15.64 -6.37 18.45
N PHE A 150 14.34 -6.33 18.72
CA PHE A 150 13.67 -5.20 19.36
C PHE A 150 13.01 -5.58 20.68
N GLY A 151 12.69 -4.58 21.49
CA GLY A 151 11.91 -4.75 22.71
C GLY A 151 11.84 -3.49 23.56
N PRO A 152 11.28 -3.60 24.78
CA PRO A 152 11.03 -2.44 25.60
C PRO A 152 12.30 -1.89 26.23
N GLY A 153 12.53 -0.59 26.09
CA GLY A 153 13.73 0.09 26.53
C GLY A 153 13.47 1.53 26.98
N LYS A 154 14.58 2.20 27.27
CA LYS A 154 14.65 3.61 27.64
C LYS A 154 15.65 4.29 26.71
N VAL A 155 15.17 5.26 25.98
CA VAL A 155 15.95 6.05 25.03
C VAL A 155 16.16 7.43 25.62
N PRO A 156 17.37 8.02 25.51
CA PRO A 156 17.56 9.42 25.88
C PRO A 156 16.70 10.32 24.98
N ASN A 157 16.06 11.35 25.52
CA ASN A 157 15.14 12.22 24.77
C ASN A 157 15.66 12.74 23.42
N LYS A 158 16.97 12.97 23.29
CA LYS A 158 17.60 13.44 22.05
C LYS A 158 17.62 12.39 20.91
N ASN A 159 17.38 11.13 21.23
CA ASN A 159 17.40 9.97 20.34
C ASN A 159 16.04 9.26 20.29
N ASP A 160 15.06 9.72 21.08
CA ASP A 160 13.72 9.14 21.20
C ASP A 160 12.85 9.79 20.11
N LEU A 161 12.36 8.98 19.17
CA LEU A 161 11.54 9.43 18.05
C LEU A 161 10.13 9.71 18.56
N ASP A 162 9.53 10.80 18.08
CA ASP A 162 8.13 11.12 18.39
C ASP A 162 7.28 10.87 17.15
N ASN A 163 6.97 11.95 16.42
CA ASN A 163 6.20 11.87 15.19
C ASN A 163 7.16 11.80 14.00
N VAL A 164 7.00 10.75 13.19
CA VAL A 164 7.74 10.60 11.94
C VAL A 164 6.78 10.31 10.82
N TYR A 165 6.99 10.93 9.67
CA TYR A 165 6.06 10.81 8.55
C TYR A 165 6.80 10.85 7.22
N ALA A 166 6.16 10.24 6.23
CA ALA A 166 6.65 10.24 4.86
C ALA A 166 5.49 10.19 3.86
N VAL A 167 5.72 10.74 2.67
CA VAL A 167 4.80 10.69 1.55
C VAL A 167 5.57 10.50 0.25
N SER A 168 5.03 9.66 -0.61
CA SER A 168 5.48 9.50 -1.98
C SER A 168 4.48 10.14 -2.93
N HIS A 169 4.98 10.97 -3.83
CA HIS A 169 4.22 11.50 -4.93
C HIS A 169 4.85 11.08 -6.26
N GLY A 170 4.01 10.93 -7.28
CA GLY A 170 4.44 10.66 -8.64
C GLY A 170 3.47 11.26 -9.64
N THR A 171 4.02 12.05 -10.55
CA THR A 171 3.37 12.41 -11.83
C THR A 171 4.32 12.02 -12.97
N SER A 172 3.87 12.04 -14.22
CA SER A 172 4.70 11.62 -15.37
C SER A 172 6.13 12.17 -15.30
N ALA A 173 7.11 11.28 -15.18
CA ALA A 173 8.56 11.54 -15.07
C ALA A 173 9.07 12.22 -13.78
N ARG A 174 8.28 12.25 -12.69
CA ARG A 174 8.68 12.89 -11.42
C ARG A 174 8.23 12.12 -10.17
N PRO A 175 8.81 10.93 -9.89
CA PRO A 175 8.71 10.30 -8.58
C PRO A 175 9.54 11.07 -7.53
N GLU A 176 8.91 11.39 -6.40
CA GLU A 176 9.55 12.06 -5.27
C GLU A 176 9.11 11.44 -3.94
N LEU A 177 10.03 11.50 -2.98
CA LEU A 177 9.80 11.14 -1.58
C LEU A 177 9.99 12.36 -0.71
N TYR A 178 9.11 12.51 0.27
CA TYR A 178 9.20 13.53 1.30
C TYR A 178 9.09 12.83 2.64
N PHE A 179 9.82 13.33 3.62
CA PHE A 179 9.78 12.80 4.96
C PHE A 179 10.07 13.91 5.95
N GLY A 180 9.59 13.74 7.17
CA GLY A 180 9.83 14.66 8.26
C GLY A 180 9.82 13.91 9.58
N ALA A 181 10.47 14.51 10.56
CA ALA A 181 10.45 14.03 11.93
C ALA A 181 10.45 15.21 12.89
N GLU A 182 9.71 15.03 13.97
CA GLU A 182 9.76 15.88 15.15
C GLU A 182 10.84 15.35 16.10
N ARG A 183 11.65 16.25 16.65
CA ARG A 183 12.68 15.94 17.64
C ARG A 183 12.11 16.26 19.02
N LEU A 184 12.12 15.28 19.92
CA LEU A 184 11.67 15.49 21.29
C LEU A 184 12.56 16.47 22.09
N SER A 185 13.84 16.56 21.72
CA SER A 185 14.79 17.48 22.32
C SER A 185 15.89 17.86 21.34
N ASP A 186 16.15 19.16 21.20
CA ASP A 186 17.31 19.70 20.51
C ASP A 186 18.59 19.77 21.38
N ASN A 187 18.61 19.22 22.60
CA ASN A 187 19.75 19.41 23.49
C ASN A 187 20.94 18.49 23.13
N GLY A 188 21.96 19.06 22.50
CA GLY A 188 23.21 18.38 22.15
C GLY A 188 23.15 17.64 20.82
N ASP A 189 24.09 16.72 20.59
CA ASP A 189 24.18 16.00 19.31
C ASP A 189 23.09 14.93 19.21
N SER A 190 22.37 14.90 18.08
CA SER A 190 21.36 13.88 17.77
C SER A 190 21.46 13.44 16.31
N HIS A 191 21.08 12.19 16.04
CA HIS A 191 21.33 11.53 14.75
C HIS A 191 20.10 10.72 14.36
N ILE A 192 19.49 11.06 13.23
CA ILE A 192 18.29 10.40 12.70
C ILE A 192 18.62 9.91 11.30
N ASP A 193 18.31 8.66 11.05
CA ASP A 193 18.43 8.05 9.74
C ASP A 193 17.03 7.66 9.24
N PHE A 194 16.75 7.93 7.97
CA PHE A 194 15.51 7.60 7.28
C PHE A 194 15.80 6.55 6.23
N GLU A 195 15.39 5.32 6.49
CA GLU A 195 15.64 4.18 5.62
C GLU A 195 14.42 3.82 4.77
N PHE A 196 14.63 3.68 3.47
CA PHE A 196 13.64 3.32 2.47
C PHE A 196 14.03 2.00 1.81
N LEU A 197 13.19 0.98 1.99
CA LEU A 197 13.51 -0.39 1.62
C LEU A 197 12.59 -0.86 0.50
N GLN A 198 13.15 -1.50 -0.53
CA GLN A 198 12.38 -2.13 -1.60
C GLN A 198 11.72 -3.43 -1.15
N SER A 199 12.26 -4.08 -0.11
CA SER A 199 11.60 -5.22 0.52
C SER A 199 10.53 -4.76 1.51
N ILE A 200 9.49 -5.60 1.68
CA ILE A 200 8.58 -5.49 2.81
C ILE A 200 9.29 -6.03 4.04
N VAL A 201 9.60 -5.13 4.98
CA VAL A 201 10.21 -5.47 6.27
C VAL A 201 9.17 -5.29 7.36
N GLY A 202 9.18 -6.20 8.33
CA GLY A 202 8.25 -6.19 9.46
C GLY A 202 8.89 -6.68 10.74
N LEU A 203 8.08 -6.87 11.76
CA LEU A 203 8.48 -7.36 13.08
C LEU A 203 7.71 -8.63 13.42
N THR A 204 8.33 -9.53 14.18
CA THR A 204 7.58 -10.58 14.87
C THR A 204 6.58 -9.98 15.85
N ALA A 205 5.38 -10.55 15.99
CA ALA A 205 4.37 -10.05 16.91
C ALA A 205 4.81 -10.14 18.38
N GLY A 206 4.44 -9.14 19.18
CA GLY A 206 4.69 -9.09 20.62
C GLY A 206 5.44 -7.83 21.04
N CYS A 207 5.79 -7.75 22.32
CA CYS A 207 6.50 -6.60 22.90
C CYS A 207 8.01 -6.65 22.72
N SER A 208 8.54 -7.74 22.18
CA SER A 208 9.95 -7.93 21.87
C SER A 208 10.05 -9.04 20.83
N GLY A 209 11.08 -8.98 19.99
CA GLY A 209 11.31 -10.04 19.01
C GLY A 209 12.34 -9.66 17.96
N ASN A 210 12.12 -10.11 16.73
CA ASN A 210 13.07 -9.95 15.62
C ASN A 210 12.43 -9.15 14.49
N PHE A 211 13.29 -8.43 13.77
CA PHE A 211 12.95 -7.92 12.45
C PHE A 211 12.86 -9.09 11.46
N ILE A 212 11.97 -8.94 10.48
CA ILE A 212 11.68 -9.92 9.43
C ILE A 212 11.85 -9.22 8.09
N GLY A 213 12.53 -9.87 7.16
CA GLY A 213 12.82 -9.34 5.82
C GLY A 213 14.31 -9.16 5.61
N HIS A 214 14.66 -8.45 4.55
CA HIS A 214 16.03 -8.30 4.08
C HIS A 214 16.24 -6.91 3.50
N ARG A 215 17.50 -6.45 3.52
CA ARG A 215 17.89 -5.35 2.63
C ARG A 215 18.15 -5.90 1.23
N THR A 216 17.95 -5.03 0.26
CA THR A 216 18.12 -5.29 -1.16
C THR A 216 19.03 -4.25 -1.79
N GLU A 217 19.80 -4.66 -2.80
CA GLU A 217 20.57 -3.72 -3.63
C GLU A 217 19.69 -2.54 -4.03
N GLY A 218 20.17 -1.31 -3.82
CA GLY A 218 19.42 -0.11 -4.17
C GLY A 218 18.51 0.45 -3.09
N ASP A 219 18.43 -0.18 -1.91
CA ASP A 219 17.78 0.45 -0.76
C ASP A 219 18.47 1.75 -0.38
N LEU A 220 17.71 2.76 0.03
CA LEU A 220 18.25 4.09 0.33
C LEU A 220 18.19 4.38 1.81
N LEU A 221 19.20 5.08 2.31
CA LEU A 221 19.22 5.62 3.66
C LEU A 221 19.71 7.06 3.61
N VAL A 222 18.91 7.95 4.20
CA VAL A 222 19.29 9.33 4.44
C VAL A 222 19.74 9.46 5.89
N ALA A 223 21.00 9.83 6.12
CA ALA A 223 21.50 10.13 7.45
C ALA A 223 21.47 11.64 7.69
N VAL A 224 20.95 12.05 8.85
CA VAL A 224 20.87 13.45 9.28
C VAL A 224 21.53 13.59 10.65
N ASP A 225 22.60 14.37 10.71
CA ASP A 225 23.39 14.59 11.93
C ASP A 225 23.26 16.04 12.41
N PHE A 226 22.74 16.23 13.61
CA PHE A 226 22.68 17.51 14.30
C PHE A 226 23.84 17.61 15.29
N THR A 227 24.56 18.73 15.27
CA THR A 227 25.67 19.00 16.21
C THR A 227 25.33 20.15 17.14
N GLY A 228 25.55 19.98 18.44
CA GLY A 228 25.33 20.98 19.48
C GLY A 228 23.89 21.47 19.57
N GLY A 229 22.92 20.66 19.13
CA GLY A 229 21.51 21.00 19.07
C GLY A 229 21.09 21.92 17.94
N GLY A 230 22.06 22.45 17.18
CA GLY A 230 21.84 23.52 16.22
C GLY A 230 20.95 23.14 15.02
N GLY A 231 20.40 24.15 14.35
CA GLY A 231 19.54 24.01 13.17
C GLY A 231 20.25 23.71 11.84
N ILE A 232 21.53 23.36 11.85
CA ILE A 232 22.27 22.94 10.65
C ILE A 232 22.59 21.46 10.82
N ALA A 233 21.84 20.62 10.13
CA ALA A 233 22.15 19.21 10.02
C ALA A 233 23.08 18.96 8.84
N THR A 234 24.17 18.22 9.04
CA THR A 234 24.84 17.57 7.90
C THR A 234 23.98 16.40 7.46
N ASN A 235 23.73 16.29 6.16
CA ASN A 235 22.98 15.19 5.59
C ASN A 235 23.85 14.42 4.58
N ALA A 236 23.59 13.12 4.48
CA ALA A 236 24.22 12.25 3.50
C ALA A 236 23.21 11.21 3.03
N LEU A 237 23.20 10.96 1.71
CA LEU A 237 22.43 9.90 1.10
C LEU A 237 23.34 8.68 0.88
N TYR A 238 22.82 7.50 1.20
CA TYR A 238 23.50 6.24 1.00
C TYR A 238 22.63 5.25 0.21
N GLN A 239 23.27 4.37 -0.54
CA GLN A 239 22.66 3.21 -1.19
C GLN A 239 23.20 1.92 -0.57
N TRP A 240 22.32 0.95 -0.30
CA TRP A 240 22.74 -0.38 0.11
C TRP A 240 23.35 -1.12 -1.09
N HIS A 241 24.63 -1.48 -0.98
CA HIS A 241 25.35 -2.25 -1.98
C HIS A 241 25.63 -3.66 -1.46
N CYS A 242 25.29 -4.68 -2.24
CA CYS A 242 25.49 -6.09 -1.91
C CYS A 242 26.97 -6.49 -1.93
N ASN A 243 27.75 -5.88 -2.81
CA ASN A 243 29.17 -6.16 -2.98
C ASN A 243 30.04 -4.99 -2.47
N ALA A 244 31.24 -5.30 -1.98
CA ALA A 244 32.21 -4.28 -1.58
C ALA A 244 32.68 -3.46 -2.79
N GLU A 245 32.93 -2.16 -2.57
CA GLU A 245 33.46 -1.27 -3.59
C GLU A 245 35.01 -1.38 -3.70
N PRO A 246 35.59 -1.26 -4.91
CA PRO A 246 34.92 -1.09 -6.21
C PRO A 246 34.43 -2.42 -6.81
N GLY A 247 33.24 -2.44 -7.41
CA GLY A 247 32.75 -3.63 -8.13
C GLY A 247 31.38 -3.44 -8.79
N PRO A 248 30.99 -4.28 -9.76
CA PRO A 248 29.63 -4.26 -10.26
C PRO A 248 28.67 -4.73 -9.16
N GLN A 249 27.67 -3.90 -8.89
CA GLN A 249 26.53 -4.29 -8.05
C GLN A 249 25.56 -5.17 -8.85
N PRO A 250 24.83 -6.08 -8.20
CA PRO A 250 23.72 -6.78 -8.85
C PRO A 250 22.59 -5.81 -9.22
N ALA A 251 21.50 -6.31 -9.80
CA ALA A 251 20.36 -5.45 -10.11
C ALA A 251 19.65 -4.98 -8.82
N ASP A 252 19.09 -3.77 -8.84
CA ASP A 252 18.21 -3.26 -7.78
C ASP A 252 17.15 -4.31 -7.38
N GLY A 253 16.87 -4.43 -6.08
CA GLY A 253 15.95 -5.42 -5.52
C GLY A 253 16.58 -6.80 -5.26
N THR A 254 17.87 -7.00 -5.57
CA THR A 254 18.57 -8.25 -5.21
C THR A 254 18.75 -8.34 -3.70
N VAL A 255 18.18 -9.37 -3.07
CA VAL A 255 18.30 -9.62 -1.62
C VAL A 255 19.73 -9.99 -1.24
N CYS A 256 20.31 -9.31 -0.25
CA CYS A 256 21.65 -9.61 0.26
C CYS A 256 21.84 -9.15 1.72
N ASP A 257 22.17 -10.11 2.60
CA ASP A 257 22.57 -9.86 4.00
C ASP A 257 24.01 -10.37 4.28
N PRO A 258 25.02 -9.88 3.58
CA PRO A 258 26.35 -10.45 3.76
C PRO A 258 26.90 -10.02 5.12
N GLY A 259 27.33 -10.99 5.92
CA GLY A 259 28.02 -10.77 7.19
C GLY A 259 29.44 -10.19 7.02
N GLY A 260 29.59 -9.08 6.28
CA GLY A 260 30.82 -8.26 6.29
C GLY A 260 31.16 -7.44 5.03
N THR A 261 30.62 -7.72 3.84
CA THR A 261 31.03 -7.01 2.58
C THR A 261 30.00 -6.05 2.00
N ALA A 262 28.71 -6.19 2.32
CA ALA A 262 27.73 -5.17 2.00
C ALA A 262 27.90 -4.00 2.96
N HIS A 263 27.61 -2.83 2.44
CA HIS A 263 27.60 -1.61 3.21
C HIS A 263 26.74 -0.58 2.49
N TYR A 264 26.30 0.39 3.26
CA TYR A 264 25.81 1.63 2.71
C TYR A 264 26.95 2.41 2.08
N GLN A 265 26.87 2.59 0.77
CA GLN A 265 27.81 3.40 0.00
C GLN A 265 27.27 4.83 -0.14
N PRO A 266 28.06 5.87 0.19
CA PRO A 266 27.62 7.25 0.01
C PRO A 266 27.32 7.58 -1.46
N ILE A 267 26.18 8.22 -1.71
CA ILE A 267 25.80 8.78 -3.00
C ILE A 267 26.10 10.28 -2.99
N ALA A 268 26.93 10.73 -3.92
CA ALA A 268 27.22 12.14 -4.13
C ALA A 268 26.59 12.63 -5.45
N VAL A 269 25.27 12.82 -5.46
CA VAL A 269 24.52 13.38 -6.59
C VAL A 269 23.94 14.74 -6.20
N PRO A 270 24.51 15.86 -6.67
CA PRO A 270 23.99 17.18 -6.34
C PRO A 270 22.52 17.33 -6.72
N GLY A 271 21.70 17.79 -5.75
CA GLY A 271 20.28 18.07 -5.97
C GLY A 271 19.37 16.84 -5.98
N SER A 272 19.85 15.65 -5.61
CA SER A 272 18.99 14.48 -5.35
C SER A 272 18.31 14.53 -3.99
N THR A 273 18.86 15.33 -3.06
CA THR A 273 18.35 15.46 -1.70
C THR A 273 18.25 16.93 -1.29
N GLY A 274 17.17 17.28 -0.60
CA GLY A 274 17.02 18.58 0.06
C GLY A 274 16.65 18.42 1.52
N PHE A 275 17.09 19.37 2.36
CA PHE A 275 16.79 19.38 3.79
C PHE A 275 16.49 20.77 4.28
N THR A 276 15.64 20.84 5.28
CA THR A 276 15.34 22.06 6.01
C THR A 276 14.96 21.72 7.45
N VAL A 277 15.22 22.66 8.34
CA VAL A 277 14.96 22.56 9.77
C VAL A 277 14.29 23.87 10.18
N ASN A 278 13.28 23.82 11.02
CA ASN A 278 12.55 25.01 11.42
C ASN A 278 13.42 25.99 12.22
N GLY A 279 13.69 27.18 11.67
CA GLY A 279 14.49 28.21 12.34
C GLY A 279 13.74 29.00 13.43
N ALA A 280 12.43 28.77 13.57
CA ALA A 280 11.55 29.44 14.52
C ALA A 280 10.46 28.47 14.99
N ILE A 281 9.69 28.89 16.00
CA ILE A 281 8.57 28.11 16.53
C ILE A 281 7.56 27.81 15.42
N VAL A 282 7.13 26.55 15.32
CA VAL A 282 6.06 26.08 14.43
C VAL A 282 4.91 25.49 15.26
N ALA A 283 3.66 25.77 14.89
CA ALA A 283 2.48 25.47 15.74
C ALA A 283 1.80 24.18 15.31
N CYS A 284 1.71 23.16 16.18
CA CYS A 284 1.42 21.76 15.81
C CYS A 284 0.35 21.61 14.73
N GLY A 285 0.57 20.63 13.85
CA GLY A 285 -0.40 20.27 12.82
C GLY A 285 -1.69 19.69 13.39
N GLY A 286 -2.46 19.02 12.54
CA GLY A 286 -3.68 18.31 12.94
C GLY A 286 -3.45 17.05 13.78
N TRP A 287 -2.40 17.03 14.61
CA TRP A 287 -1.96 15.93 15.46
C TRP A 287 -1.38 16.47 16.77
N ILE A 288 -0.98 15.55 17.66
CA ILE A 288 -0.41 15.86 18.96
C ILE A 288 1.11 15.85 18.80
N CYS A 289 1.78 16.99 19.01
CA CYS A 289 3.24 17.00 19.18
C CYS A 289 3.61 16.84 20.66
N ARG A 290 4.84 16.40 20.91
CA ARG A 290 5.39 16.29 22.26
C ARG A 290 6.81 16.89 22.33
N ASP A 291 7.16 17.36 23.51
CA ASP A 291 8.50 17.78 23.88
C ASP A 291 8.92 17.14 25.22
N THR A 292 10.08 17.50 25.75
CA THR A 292 10.56 16.99 27.06
C THR A 292 9.64 17.29 28.25
N GLY A 293 8.70 18.24 28.13
CA GLY A 293 7.67 18.58 29.10
C GLY A 293 6.34 17.84 28.88
N GLY A 294 6.20 17.07 27.79
CA GLY A 294 5.02 16.29 27.45
C GLY A 294 4.28 16.86 26.22
N VAL A 295 2.95 16.81 26.22
CA VAL A 295 2.13 17.30 25.10
C VAL A 295 2.31 18.82 24.95
N THR A 296 2.61 19.24 23.73
CA THR A 296 2.76 20.66 23.36
C THR A 296 1.85 21.01 22.18
N THR A 297 1.60 22.31 22.01
CA THR A 297 0.88 22.85 20.85
C THR A 297 1.80 23.51 19.83
N GLN A 298 3.11 23.55 20.10
CA GLN A 298 4.13 24.16 19.25
C GLN A 298 5.46 23.43 19.43
N LEU A 299 6.23 23.31 18.35
CA LEU A 299 7.61 22.83 18.37
C LEU A 299 8.56 24.04 18.41
N ALA A 300 9.61 23.97 19.22
CA ALA A 300 10.59 25.04 19.30
C ALA A 300 11.46 25.07 18.04
N ALA A 301 12.29 26.12 17.90
CA ALA A 301 13.25 26.17 16.80
C ALA A 301 14.18 24.94 16.86
N ASN A 302 14.45 24.35 15.70
CA ASN A 302 15.23 23.13 15.49
C ASN A 302 14.57 21.80 15.91
N ASP A 303 13.35 21.81 16.44
CA ASP A 303 12.64 20.58 16.83
C ASP A 303 11.89 19.90 15.68
N PHE A 304 11.93 20.46 14.47
CA PHE A 304 11.26 19.89 13.31
C PHE A 304 12.15 19.93 12.08
N LEU A 305 12.31 18.77 11.44
CA LEU A 305 13.08 18.63 10.21
C LEU A 305 12.27 17.97 9.11
N GLU A 306 12.65 18.30 7.88
CA GLU A 306 12.13 17.66 6.69
C GLU A 306 13.23 17.43 5.69
N GLY A 307 13.03 16.38 4.91
CA GLY A 307 13.84 16.10 3.74
C GLY A 307 13.00 15.65 2.56
N GLY A 308 13.60 15.78 1.38
CA GLY A 308 13.03 15.35 0.12
C GLY A 308 14.06 14.65 -0.73
N LEU A 309 13.65 13.61 -1.44
CA LEU A 309 14.44 12.90 -2.44
C LEU A 309 13.80 13.04 -3.82
N ASP A 310 14.59 13.54 -4.77
CA ASP A 310 14.25 13.48 -6.19
C ASP A 310 14.77 12.16 -6.76
N LEU A 311 13.87 11.20 -6.95
CA LEU A 311 14.23 9.88 -7.45
C LEU A 311 14.58 9.91 -8.95
N THR A 312 14.29 10.99 -9.68
CA THR A 312 14.59 11.09 -11.12
C THR A 312 16.07 11.25 -11.44
N VAL A 313 16.83 11.81 -10.50
CA VAL A 313 18.28 12.04 -10.67
C VAL A 313 19.11 10.92 -10.07
N LEU A 314 18.47 10.04 -9.29
CA LEU A 314 19.07 8.79 -8.86
C LEU A 314 18.95 7.77 -10.00
N SER A 315 19.94 6.90 -10.18
CA SER A 315 19.83 5.77 -11.11
C SER A 315 18.94 4.64 -10.55
N PHE A 316 17.98 5.00 -9.70
CA PHE A 316 17.09 4.09 -9.00
C PHE A 316 15.97 3.63 -9.92
N THR A 317 15.80 2.32 -10.05
CA THR A 317 14.83 1.74 -10.98
C THR A 317 13.72 0.93 -10.30
N GLY A 318 13.81 0.75 -8.99
CA GLY A 318 12.87 -0.02 -8.18
C GLY A 318 11.72 0.78 -7.58
N CYS A 319 11.11 0.18 -6.56
CA CYS A 319 10.01 0.74 -5.78
C CYS A 319 10.30 0.48 -4.30
N PHE A 320 10.16 1.48 -3.43
CA PHE A 320 10.20 1.24 -1.99
C PHE A 320 8.84 0.77 -1.50
N HIS A 321 8.85 -0.04 -0.45
CA HIS A 321 7.66 -0.62 0.19
C HIS A 321 7.65 -0.39 1.70
N THR A 322 8.83 -0.15 2.31
CA THR A 322 8.94 0.05 3.76
C THR A 322 9.72 1.32 4.07
N PHE A 323 9.22 2.06 5.06
CA PHE A 323 9.89 3.18 5.70
C PHE A 323 10.29 2.79 7.12
N LEU A 324 11.56 2.96 7.46
CA LEU A 324 12.13 2.62 8.76
C LEU A 324 13.05 3.75 9.26
N PRO A 325 12.49 4.80 9.86
CA PRO A 325 13.24 5.77 10.64
C PRO A 325 13.92 5.12 11.85
N HIS A 326 15.14 5.50 12.14
CA HIS A 326 15.83 5.09 13.37
C HIS A 326 16.89 6.11 13.81
N THR A 327 17.36 5.97 15.04
CA THR A 327 18.34 6.89 15.63
C THR A 327 19.63 6.20 16.03
N ARG A 328 20.71 6.98 16.05
CA ARG A 328 22.05 6.52 16.43
C ARG A 328 22.55 7.17 17.71
N THR A 329 23.39 6.44 18.43
CA THR A 329 24.09 6.94 19.64
C THR A 329 25.08 8.08 19.38
N ALA A 330 25.61 8.21 18.16
CA ALA A 330 26.61 9.20 17.79
C ALA A 330 26.66 9.44 16.26
N GLN A 331 27.35 10.50 15.85
CA GLN A 331 27.48 10.92 14.45
C GLN A 331 28.09 9.86 13.52
N SER A 332 28.90 8.95 14.04
CA SER A 332 29.47 7.88 13.22
C SER A 332 28.36 7.04 12.59
N PHE A 333 28.43 6.82 11.28
CA PHE A 333 27.47 5.94 10.57
C PHE A 333 27.46 4.51 11.12
N SER A 334 28.58 4.07 11.71
CA SER A 334 28.72 2.78 12.37
C SER A 334 28.44 2.82 13.88
N ALA A 335 27.81 3.88 14.39
CA ALA A 335 27.38 3.95 15.78
C ALA A 335 26.23 2.99 16.05
N ALA A 336 26.05 2.60 17.32
CA ALA A 336 24.96 1.73 17.72
C ALA A 336 23.61 2.45 17.50
N LEU A 337 22.63 1.71 16.99
CA LEU A 337 21.24 2.17 16.89
C LEU A 337 20.59 2.18 18.27
N THR A 338 19.65 3.08 18.50
CA THR A 338 18.94 3.22 19.78
C THR A 338 17.45 2.97 19.69
N ASP A 339 16.79 3.64 18.75
CA ASP A 339 15.34 3.68 18.64
C ASP A 339 14.92 3.64 17.16
N PHE A 340 13.70 3.18 16.87
CA PHE A 340 13.15 3.14 15.52
C PHE A 340 11.63 3.37 15.49
N ALA A 341 11.15 4.09 14.50
CA ALA A 341 9.73 4.18 14.22
C ALA A 341 9.36 3.19 13.08
N GLY A 342 8.30 2.40 13.23
CA GLY A 342 7.88 1.42 12.20
C GLY A 342 8.42 0.02 12.45
N PRO A 343 8.90 -0.75 11.43
CA PRO A 343 8.82 -0.48 10.00
C PRO A 343 7.37 -0.28 9.54
N SER A 344 7.13 0.68 8.65
CA SER A 344 5.79 1.05 8.20
C SER A 344 5.65 0.97 6.68
N PRO A 345 4.49 0.55 6.14
CA PRO A 345 4.25 0.52 4.70
C PRO A 345 4.39 1.91 4.08
N LEU A 346 5.22 2.02 3.04
CA LEU A 346 5.35 3.21 2.19
C LEU A 346 5.67 2.78 0.77
N THR A 347 4.64 2.55 -0.05
CA THR A 347 4.81 2.13 -1.43
C THR A 347 5.07 3.33 -2.34
N THR A 348 6.19 3.38 -3.05
CA THR A 348 6.49 4.48 -3.98
C THR A 348 6.03 4.24 -5.41
N CYS A 349 5.51 3.06 -5.70
CA CYS A 349 4.96 2.72 -7.01
C CYS A 349 3.50 2.27 -6.90
N ARG A 350 2.73 2.56 -7.95
CA ARG A 350 1.40 2.01 -8.17
C ARG A 350 1.51 0.69 -8.92
N ILE A 351 0.62 -0.25 -8.61
CA ILE A 351 0.36 -1.37 -9.51
C ILE A 351 -0.57 -0.82 -10.61
N PRO A 352 -0.15 -0.78 -11.89
CA PRO A 352 -1.02 -0.33 -12.96
C PRO A 352 -2.19 -1.30 -13.17
N ALA A 353 -3.34 -0.78 -13.59
CA ALA A 353 -4.44 -1.62 -14.03
C ALA A 353 -4.20 -2.05 -15.49
N MET A 354 -4.34 -3.34 -15.73
CA MET A 354 -4.15 -3.96 -17.04
C MET A 354 -5.44 -4.65 -17.47
N THR A 355 -5.82 -4.44 -18.73
CA THR A 355 -6.88 -5.21 -19.38
C THR A 355 -6.38 -5.69 -20.72
N THR A 356 -6.66 -6.94 -21.03
CA THR A 356 -6.13 -7.65 -22.19
C THR A 356 -7.28 -8.25 -22.99
N ALA A 357 -7.02 -8.62 -24.24
CA ALA A 357 -8.03 -9.05 -25.18
C ALA A 357 -7.41 -9.96 -26.25
N SER A 358 -7.60 -11.27 -26.08
CA SER A 358 -7.20 -12.25 -27.08
C SER A 358 -7.92 -12.04 -28.41
N SER A 359 -7.25 -12.37 -29.51
CA SER A 359 -7.80 -12.48 -30.85
C SER A 359 -7.19 -13.70 -31.53
N PRO A 360 -7.95 -14.76 -31.86
CA PRO A 360 -9.40 -14.87 -31.66
C PRO A 360 -9.78 -15.00 -30.17
N THR A 361 -11.07 -14.79 -29.88
CA THR A 361 -11.69 -15.08 -28.59
C THR A 361 -12.57 -16.33 -28.64
N GLY A 362 -12.93 -16.86 -27.48
CA GLY A 362 -13.96 -17.88 -27.36
C GLY A 362 -13.54 -19.28 -27.79
N PHE A 363 -14.55 -20.13 -28.01
CA PHE A 363 -14.37 -21.57 -28.16
C PHE A 363 -14.56 -22.01 -29.63
N ASN A 364 -13.96 -23.15 -30.00
CA ASN A 364 -14.06 -23.79 -31.32
C ASN A 364 -13.24 -23.14 -32.45
N GLN A 365 -12.07 -22.59 -32.13
CA GLN A 365 -11.16 -22.09 -33.15
C GLN A 365 -10.61 -23.24 -34.01
N ALA A 366 -10.47 -23.03 -35.32
CA ALA A 366 -9.94 -24.05 -36.19
C ALA A 366 -8.47 -24.38 -35.84
N PRO A 367 -8.06 -25.66 -35.84
CA PRO A 367 -6.65 -26.00 -35.73
C PRO A 367 -5.80 -25.28 -36.77
N GLY A 368 -4.69 -24.69 -36.32
CA GLY A 368 -3.81 -23.88 -37.15
C GLY A 368 -4.15 -22.40 -37.19
N VAL A 369 -5.14 -21.93 -36.40
CA VAL A 369 -5.38 -20.49 -36.23
C VAL A 369 -4.12 -19.80 -35.70
N VAL A 370 -3.93 -18.56 -36.11
CA VAL A 370 -2.91 -17.67 -35.59
C VAL A 370 -3.60 -16.70 -34.66
N ALA A 371 -3.04 -16.51 -33.47
CA ALA A 371 -3.60 -15.64 -32.45
C ALA A 371 -2.69 -14.42 -32.20
N SER A 372 -3.25 -13.42 -31.55
CA SER A 372 -2.57 -12.24 -30.98
C SER A 372 -3.38 -11.76 -29.79
N ASP A 373 -2.73 -11.12 -28.82
CA ASP A 373 -3.35 -10.39 -27.73
C ASP A 373 -3.10 -8.88 -27.82
N HIS A 374 -4.03 -8.10 -27.28
CA HIS A 374 -3.96 -6.65 -27.13
C HIS A 374 -4.16 -6.26 -25.67
N VAL A 375 -3.23 -5.47 -25.13
CA VAL A 375 -3.29 -4.95 -23.75
C VAL A 375 -3.50 -3.44 -23.75
N THR A 376 -4.26 -2.96 -22.76
CA THR A 376 -4.20 -1.58 -22.28
C THR A 376 -3.74 -1.55 -20.84
N VAL A 377 -2.79 -0.66 -20.54
CA VAL A 377 -2.20 -0.40 -19.23
C VAL A 377 -2.56 1.04 -18.87
N HIS A 378 -3.19 1.24 -17.71
CA HIS A 378 -3.59 2.56 -17.24
C HIS A 378 -3.32 2.74 -15.76
N ASP A 379 -3.16 4.00 -15.36
CA ASP A 379 -3.06 4.38 -13.96
C ASP A 379 -4.45 4.33 -13.30
N PRO A 380 -4.64 3.53 -12.24
CA PRO A 380 -5.89 3.52 -11.49
C PRO A 380 -6.25 4.90 -10.90
N ALA A 381 -5.27 5.74 -10.59
CA ALA A 381 -5.47 7.09 -10.08
C ALA A 381 -5.75 8.13 -11.19
N GLY A 382 -5.60 7.75 -12.47
CA GLY A 382 -5.81 8.64 -13.60
C GLY A 382 -4.78 9.79 -13.72
N SER A 383 -3.62 9.68 -13.06
CA SER A 383 -2.62 10.76 -12.98
C SER A 383 -1.70 10.85 -14.20
N ALA A 384 -1.40 9.70 -14.83
CA ALA A 384 -0.52 9.62 -16.00
C ALA A 384 -0.85 8.42 -16.89
N THR A 385 -0.53 8.51 -18.19
CA THR A 385 -0.55 7.35 -19.09
C THR A 385 0.74 6.54 -18.91
N PRO A 386 0.68 5.25 -18.52
CA PRO A 386 1.87 4.42 -18.39
C PRO A 386 2.67 4.30 -19.69
N ALA A 387 3.99 4.42 -19.57
CA ALA A 387 4.96 4.24 -20.64
C ALA A 387 5.91 3.08 -20.30
N GLY A 388 6.42 2.41 -21.32
CA GLY A 388 7.27 1.25 -21.13
C GLY A 388 7.04 0.20 -22.20
N THR A 389 7.17 -1.06 -21.84
CA THR A 389 6.98 -2.18 -22.76
C THR A 389 6.09 -3.25 -22.14
N VAL A 390 5.48 -4.06 -23.01
CA VAL A 390 4.76 -5.27 -22.60
C VAL A 390 5.34 -6.48 -23.34
N ALA A 391 5.75 -7.49 -22.58
CA ALA A 391 6.07 -8.80 -23.10
C ALA A 391 4.82 -9.70 -23.06
N PHE A 392 4.55 -10.40 -24.17
CA PHE A 392 3.40 -11.28 -24.29
C PHE A 392 3.85 -12.74 -24.31
N PHE A 393 3.08 -13.59 -23.64
CA PHE A 393 3.33 -15.02 -23.54
C PHE A 393 2.06 -15.79 -23.83
N LEU A 394 2.20 -16.97 -24.42
CA LEU A 394 1.09 -17.88 -24.67
C LEU A 394 1.34 -19.23 -23.99
N CYS A 395 0.41 -19.67 -23.16
CA CYS A 395 0.36 -21.02 -22.63
C CYS A 395 -0.39 -21.93 -23.61
N GLY A 396 0.22 -23.07 -23.95
CA GLY A 396 -0.50 -24.15 -24.62
C GLY A 396 -1.40 -24.95 -23.67
N PRO A 397 -2.20 -25.90 -24.18
CA PRO A 397 -3.17 -26.66 -23.39
C PRO A 397 -2.62 -27.37 -22.16
N SER A 398 -1.37 -27.85 -22.21
CA SER A 398 -0.73 -28.51 -21.06
C SER A 398 -0.14 -27.53 -20.03
N GLN A 399 -0.13 -26.23 -20.33
CA GLN A 399 0.45 -25.17 -19.49
C GLN A 399 -0.62 -24.27 -18.86
N VAL A 400 -1.87 -24.32 -19.35
CA VAL A 400 -2.98 -23.55 -18.78
C VAL A 400 -3.38 -24.13 -17.42
N THR A 401 -3.57 -23.25 -16.45
CA THR A 401 -4.04 -23.56 -15.10
C THR A 401 -5.44 -23.00 -14.87
N ALA A 402 -6.03 -23.25 -13.70
CA ALA A 402 -7.31 -22.64 -13.33
C ALA A 402 -7.25 -21.09 -13.31
N GLY A 403 -6.07 -20.50 -13.11
CA GLY A 403 -5.85 -19.05 -13.12
C GLY A 403 -5.39 -18.49 -14.48
N GLY A 404 -5.49 -19.25 -15.57
CA GLY A 404 -4.98 -18.84 -16.88
C GLY A 404 -3.52 -19.26 -17.10
N CYS A 405 -2.70 -18.36 -17.63
CA CYS A 405 -1.32 -18.62 -18.03
C CYS A 405 -0.29 -18.08 -17.03
N ALA A 406 0.40 -18.97 -16.30
CA ALA A 406 1.36 -18.54 -15.27
C ALA A 406 2.74 -18.15 -15.84
N THR A 407 3.30 -18.93 -16.75
CA THR A 407 4.67 -18.75 -17.27
C THR A 407 4.73 -18.55 -18.77
N GLY A 408 3.98 -19.34 -19.55
CA GLY A 408 3.81 -19.21 -21.01
C GLY A 408 5.11 -19.26 -21.82
N ASN A 409 4.99 -19.34 -23.15
CA ASN A 409 6.12 -19.16 -24.05
C ASN A 409 6.08 -17.75 -24.64
N PRO A 410 7.23 -17.03 -24.75
CA PRO A 410 7.24 -15.67 -25.27
C PRO A 410 6.77 -15.64 -26.73
N VAL A 411 5.94 -14.66 -27.06
CA VAL A 411 5.46 -14.40 -28.42
C VAL A 411 6.13 -13.14 -28.94
N GLY A 412 7.26 -13.35 -29.62
CA GLY A 412 8.06 -12.27 -30.18
C GLY A 412 8.83 -11.46 -29.13
N ALA A 413 9.23 -10.25 -29.50
CA ALA A 413 9.92 -9.31 -28.61
C ALA A 413 8.92 -8.43 -27.85
N ALA A 414 9.34 -7.87 -26.71
CA ALA A 414 8.54 -6.92 -25.95
C ALA A 414 8.12 -5.71 -26.80
N LYS A 415 6.87 -5.28 -26.65
CA LYS A 415 6.22 -4.26 -27.46
C LYS A 415 6.15 -2.94 -26.70
N PRO A 416 6.57 -1.81 -27.29
CA PRO A 416 6.43 -0.52 -26.62
C PRO A 416 4.95 -0.17 -26.44
N LEU A 417 4.61 0.44 -25.30
CA LEU A 417 3.31 1.04 -25.12
C LEU A 417 3.19 2.30 -25.97
N ILE A 418 2.10 2.40 -26.73
CA ILE A 418 1.71 3.59 -27.48
C ILE A 418 0.37 4.05 -26.88
N ALA A 419 0.39 5.21 -26.22
CA ALA A 419 -0.76 5.75 -25.50
C ALA A 419 -1.39 4.75 -24.51
N GLY A 420 -0.54 4.03 -23.77
CA GLY A 420 -0.99 3.03 -22.78
C GLY A 420 -1.47 1.71 -23.38
N ALA A 421 -1.30 1.46 -24.69
CA ALA A 421 -1.69 0.20 -25.32
C ALA A 421 -0.54 -0.48 -26.06
N ALA A 422 -0.59 -1.81 -26.16
CA ALA A 422 0.31 -2.59 -27.01
C ALA A 422 -0.40 -3.82 -27.58
N THR A 423 0.08 -4.31 -28.72
CA THR A 423 -0.40 -5.55 -29.34
C THR A 423 0.77 -6.47 -29.57
N SER A 424 0.61 -7.73 -29.18
CA SER A 424 1.59 -8.80 -29.39
C SER A 424 1.91 -9.04 -30.87
N ASP A 425 2.99 -9.76 -31.14
CA ASP A 425 3.17 -10.40 -32.45
C ASP A 425 2.13 -11.52 -32.65
N ALA A 426 1.87 -11.84 -33.90
CA ALA A 426 1.10 -13.01 -34.26
C ALA A 426 1.84 -14.29 -33.79
N THR A 427 1.10 -15.24 -33.21
CA THR A 427 1.66 -16.54 -32.79
C THR A 427 2.06 -17.38 -33.99
N ALA A 428 2.85 -18.43 -33.75
CA ALA A 428 2.82 -19.58 -34.67
C ALA A 428 1.42 -20.20 -34.70
N ALA A 429 1.11 -20.94 -35.76
CA ALA A 429 -0.17 -21.63 -35.91
C ALA A 429 -0.43 -22.58 -34.72
N THR A 430 -1.54 -22.38 -33.99
CA THR A 430 -1.89 -23.19 -32.82
C THR A 430 -2.57 -24.48 -33.26
N THR A 431 -1.83 -25.59 -33.29
CA THR A 431 -2.30 -26.88 -33.83
C THR A 431 -2.75 -27.88 -32.78
N ALA A 432 -2.26 -27.76 -31.53
CA ALA A 432 -2.69 -28.65 -30.46
C ALA A 432 -4.13 -28.28 -30.03
N LEU A 433 -4.96 -29.31 -29.82
CA LEU A 433 -6.34 -29.11 -29.40
C LEU A 433 -6.39 -28.78 -27.90
N GLY A 434 -7.31 -27.90 -27.52
CA GLY A 434 -7.51 -27.47 -26.14
C GLY A 434 -7.41 -25.96 -25.96
N THR A 435 -7.36 -25.54 -24.70
CA THR A 435 -7.36 -24.12 -24.31
C THR A 435 -5.96 -23.54 -24.34
N TYR A 436 -5.84 -22.35 -24.91
CA TYR A 436 -4.65 -21.52 -24.83
C TYR A 436 -5.02 -20.27 -24.05
N CYS A 437 -4.10 -19.75 -23.25
CA CYS A 437 -4.31 -18.51 -22.50
C CYS A 437 -3.10 -17.60 -22.64
N TRP A 438 -3.36 -16.32 -22.79
CA TRP A 438 -2.37 -15.26 -22.85
C TRP A 438 -1.93 -14.82 -21.46
N ARG A 439 -0.71 -14.28 -21.41
CA ARG A 439 -0.19 -13.52 -20.28
C ARG A 439 0.56 -12.32 -20.83
N ALA A 440 0.18 -11.13 -20.36
CA ALA A 440 0.89 -9.89 -20.61
C ALA A 440 1.74 -9.52 -19.39
N VAL A 441 2.96 -9.02 -19.60
CA VAL A 441 3.85 -8.52 -18.54
C VAL A 441 4.32 -7.12 -18.91
N TYR A 442 3.86 -6.13 -18.16
CA TYR A 442 4.29 -4.76 -18.27
C TYR A 442 5.60 -4.51 -17.51
N THR A 443 6.51 -3.80 -18.16
CA THR A 443 7.73 -3.26 -17.57
C THR A 443 7.75 -1.74 -17.78
N PRO A 444 7.83 -0.94 -16.71
CA PRO A 444 7.90 0.52 -16.80
C PRO A 444 9.10 0.97 -17.64
N GLY A 445 8.94 2.06 -18.37
CA GLY A 445 10.03 2.70 -19.09
C GLY A 445 9.91 4.22 -19.09
N SER A 446 11.04 4.90 -19.29
CA SER A 446 11.12 6.36 -19.37
C SER A 446 10.41 7.04 -18.18
N ALA A 447 9.36 7.82 -18.44
CA ALA A 447 8.60 8.62 -17.49
C ALA A 447 7.80 7.82 -16.44
N SER A 448 7.77 6.49 -16.53
CA SER A 448 7.00 5.62 -15.62
C SER A 448 7.87 4.89 -14.58
N VAL A 449 9.20 4.95 -14.71
CA VAL A 449 10.13 4.39 -13.70
C VAL A 449 9.96 5.13 -12.38
N GLY A 450 9.93 4.39 -11.27
CA GLY A 450 9.69 4.91 -9.92
C GLY A 450 8.25 5.36 -9.64
N ILE A 451 7.32 5.19 -10.59
CA ILE A 451 5.89 5.53 -10.43
C ILE A 451 5.01 4.29 -10.54
N PHE A 452 5.32 3.39 -11.46
CA PHE A 452 4.61 2.12 -11.62
C PHE A 452 5.56 0.97 -11.35
N ASP A 453 5.02 -0.07 -10.72
CA ASP A 453 5.70 -1.35 -10.61
C ASP A 453 5.52 -2.15 -11.91
N THR A 454 6.36 -3.16 -12.09
CA THR A 454 6.09 -4.24 -13.03
C THR A 454 4.77 -4.91 -12.68
N ALA A 455 4.01 -5.30 -13.71
CA ALA A 455 2.72 -5.94 -13.52
C ALA A 455 2.51 -7.03 -14.55
N GLY A 456 1.77 -8.07 -14.17
CA GLY A 456 1.34 -9.13 -15.06
C GLY A 456 -0.17 -9.24 -15.09
N HIS A 457 -0.73 -9.59 -16.24
CA HIS A 457 -2.13 -9.92 -16.39
C HIS A 457 -2.31 -11.23 -17.13
N THR A 458 -3.19 -12.07 -16.61
CA THR A 458 -3.72 -13.28 -17.24
C THR A 458 -5.05 -13.59 -16.56
N ASP A 459 -5.96 -14.27 -17.25
CA ASP A 459 -7.19 -14.80 -16.65
C ASP A 459 -7.64 -16.07 -17.39
N ALA A 460 -8.72 -16.69 -16.91
CA ALA A 460 -9.33 -17.87 -17.53
C ALA A 460 -10.46 -17.53 -18.52
N GLY A 461 -10.69 -16.24 -18.80
CA GLY A 461 -11.80 -15.73 -19.60
C GLY A 461 -11.30 -15.00 -20.85
N PRO A 462 -11.33 -13.65 -20.92
CA PRO A 462 -10.88 -12.86 -22.08
C PRO A 462 -9.47 -13.20 -22.60
N GLU A 463 -8.61 -13.72 -21.74
CA GLU A 463 -7.25 -14.15 -22.10
C GLU A 463 -7.17 -15.49 -22.78
N CYS A 464 -8.24 -16.26 -22.80
CA CYS A 464 -8.23 -17.62 -23.28
C CYS A 464 -9.09 -17.82 -24.54
N PHE A 465 -8.61 -18.72 -25.39
CA PHE A 465 -9.37 -19.26 -26.52
C PHE A 465 -9.13 -20.76 -26.64
N SER A 466 -10.06 -21.49 -27.24
CA SER A 466 -9.92 -22.94 -27.43
C SER A 466 -9.84 -23.32 -28.88
N VAL A 467 -8.81 -24.11 -29.22
CA VAL A 467 -8.59 -24.68 -30.55
C VAL A 467 -9.18 -26.08 -30.62
N GLY A 468 -9.94 -26.34 -31.67
CA GLY A 468 -10.79 -27.50 -31.80
C GLY A 468 -12.08 -27.34 -31.01
N VAL A 469 -13.02 -28.24 -31.27
CA VAL A 469 -14.17 -28.41 -30.39
C VAL A 469 -13.66 -28.72 -28.98
N PRO A 470 -14.22 -28.14 -27.90
CA PRO A 470 -14.15 -28.80 -26.61
C PRO A 470 -14.69 -30.20 -26.85
N GLY A 471 -13.79 -31.17 -26.98
CA GLY A 471 -14.14 -32.50 -26.54
C GLY A 471 -14.66 -32.31 -25.11
N PRO A 472 -15.75 -32.99 -24.71
CA PRO A 472 -16.13 -33.06 -23.31
C PRO A 472 -14.86 -33.25 -22.49
N PRO A 473 -14.68 -32.57 -21.33
CA PRO A 473 -13.55 -32.83 -20.46
C PRO A 473 -13.45 -34.35 -20.34
N ALA A 474 -12.26 -34.90 -20.56
CA ALA A 474 -12.05 -36.32 -20.72
C ALA A 474 -12.48 -37.12 -19.47
N ALA A 475 -13.78 -37.36 -19.31
CA ALA A 475 -14.37 -38.40 -18.49
C ALA A 475 -14.17 -39.71 -19.25
N GLY A 476 -12.92 -40.13 -19.38
CA GLY A 476 -12.58 -41.26 -20.25
C GLY A 476 -11.27 -41.95 -19.95
N ARG A 477 -10.44 -41.45 -19.02
CA ARG A 477 -9.31 -42.22 -18.52
C ARG A 477 -9.16 -42.05 -17.02
N GLY A 478 -9.62 -43.06 -16.28
CA GLY A 478 -9.09 -43.30 -14.95
C GLY A 478 -10.01 -43.90 -13.91
N LEU A 479 -10.87 -44.89 -14.21
CA LEU A 479 -11.27 -45.88 -13.20
C LEU A 479 -11.52 -47.22 -13.89
N ASN A 480 -10.47 -48.04 -13.97
CA ASN A 480 -10.60 -49.46 -14.28
C ASN A 480 -10.97 -50.22 -12.98
N LEU A 481 -12.05 -49.79 -12.32
CA LEU A 481 -12.66 -50.53 -11.23
C LEU A 481 -13.89 -51.24 -11.81
N PRO A 482 -14.02 -52.57 -11.63
CA PRO A 482 -15.24 -53.25 -12.04
C PRO A 482 -16.42 -52.67 -11.25
N MET A 483 -17.41 -52.16 -11.97
CA MET A 483 -18.67 -51.68 -11.40
C MET A 483 -19.36 -52.85 -10.69
N PRO A 484 -19.80 -52.70 -9.42
CA PRO A 484 -20.61 -53.72 -8.78
C PRO A 484 -21.92 -53.91 -9.56
N PRO A 485 -22.51 -55.12 -9.56
CA PRO A 485 -23.74 -55.39 -10.31
C PRO A 485 -24.84 -54.41 -9.85
N PRO A 486 -25.63 -53.81 -10.76
CA PRO A 486 -26.73 -52.96 -10.35
C PRO A 486 -27.86 -53.83 -9.82
N ASP A 487 -28.24 -53.63 -8.56
CA ASP A 487 -29.55 -54.04 -8.06
C ASP A 487 -30.59 -53.13 -8.71
N PHE A 488 -31.18 -53.58 -9.82
CA PHE A 488 -32.32 -52.92 -10.43
C PHE A 488 -33.57 -53.23 -9.61
N VAL A 489 -34.13 -52.22 -8.95
CA VAL A 489 -35.51 -52.26 -8.48
C VAL A 489 -36.42 -52.02 -9.69
N PRO A 490 -37.32 -52.94 -10.07
CA PRO A 490 -38.25 -52.70 -11.16
C PRO A 490 -39.31 -51.71 -10.68
N ALA A 491 -39.23 -50.47 -11.16
CA ALA A 491 -40.32 -49.51 -11.06
C ALA A 491 -41.20 -49.62 -12.31
N THR A 492 -42.50 -49.77 -12.09
CA THR A 492 -43.53 -49.81 -13.14
C THR A 492 -43.50 -48.50 -13.92
N ALA A 493 -43.35 -48.57 -15.25
CA ALA A 493 -43.38 -47.39 -16.11
C ALA A 493 -44.74 -46.66 -15.99
N LEU A 494 -44.72 -45.46 -15.42
CA LEU A 494 -45.83 -44.52 -15.51
C LEU A 494 -45.84 -43.93 -16.93
N ARG A 495 -47.03 -43.87 -17.54
CA ARG A 495 -47.23 -43.38 -18.90
C ARG A 495 -47.02 -41.86 -18.96
N ASP A 496 -46.08 -41.43 -19.80
CA ASP A 496 -46.10 -40.21 -20.62
C ASP A 496 -46.48 -38.86 -19.96
N ASP A 497 -46.09 -38.64 -18.70
CA ASP A 497 -46.15 -37.32 -18.07
C ASP A 497 -44.85 -36.56 -18.35
N ALA A 498 -44.90 -35.47 -19.14
CA ALA A 498 -43.75 -34.60 -19.25
C ALA A 498 -43.49 -33.87 -17.94
N PRO A 499 -42.20 -33.61 -17.62
CA PRO A 499 -41.86 -32.70 -16.54
C PRO A 499 -42.46 -31.32 -16.83
N VAL A 500 -43.07 -30.73 -15.81
CA VAL A 500 -43.68 -29.39 -15.87
C VAL A 500 -42.89 -28.36 -15.07
N GLU A 501 -42.05 -28.81 -14.14
CA GLU A 501 -41.30 -27.96 -13.22
C GLU A 501 -40.05 -28.70 -12.71
N ILE A 502 -38.97 -27.97 -12.46
CA ILE A 502 -37.76 -28.45 -11.81
C ILE A 502 -37.46 -27.58 -10.58
N SER A 503 -37.34 -28.23 -9.43
CA SER A 503 -37.04 -27.57 -8.17
C SER A 503 -35.79 -28.17 -7.52
N ILE A 504 -34.79 -27.34 -7.25
CA ILE A 504 -33.56 -27.69 -6.52
C ILE A 504 -33.41 -26.70 -5.35
N PRO A 505 -34.08 -26.95 -4.21
CA PRO A 505 -34.17 -25.99 -3.12
C PRO A 505 -32.84 -25.56 -2.52
N ALA A 506 -31.86 -26.47 -2.47
CA ALA A 506 -30.53 -26.19 -1.93
C ALA A 506 -29.73 -25.17 -2.76
N GLN A 507 -30.12 -24.94 -4.02
CA GLN A 507 -29.52 -23.97 -4.93
C GLN A 507 -30.47 -22.82 -5.26
N GLY A 508 -31.65 -22.77 -4.64
CA GLY A 508 -32.67 -21.76 -4.91
C GLY A 508 -33.26 -21.81 -6.32
N ILE A 509 -33.20 -22.96 -7.00
CA ILE A 509 -33.72 -23.12 -8.37
C ILE A 509 -35.17 -23.60 -8.28
N ASP A 510 -36.06 -22.88 -8.96
CA ASP A 510 -37.47 -23.22 -9.13
C ASP A 510 -37.92 -22.69 -10.50
N ALA A 511 -38.07 -23.59 -11.48
CA ALA A 511 -38.25 -23.20 -12.88
C ALA A 511 -39.29 -24.08 -13.60
N PRO A 512 -40.20 -23.50 -14.40
CA PRO A 512 -41.05 -24.25 -15.32
C PRO A 512 -40.21 -25.04 -16.33
N VAL A 513 -40.71 -26.20 -16.78
CA VAL A 513 -40.03 -27.04 -17.78
C VAL A 513 -40.79 -27.05 -19.10
N GLU A 514 -40.12 -26.63 -20.16
CA GLU A 514 -40.57 -26.66 -21.54
C GLU A 514 -40.08 -27.94 -22.26
N ARG A 515 -40.87 -28.46 -23.21
CA ARG A 515 -40.43 -29.54 -24.10
C ARG A 515 -39.61 -28.97 -25.24
N VAL A 516 -38.40 -29.46 -25.43
CA VAL A 516 -37.48 -29.01 -26.49
C VAL A 516 -36.99 -30.19 -27.34
N GLY A 517 -36.86 -29.94 -28.65
CA GLY A 517 -36.31 -30.90 -29.60
C GLY A 517 -34.81 -30.74 -29.82
N LEU A 518 -34.29 -31.44 -30.84
CA LEU A 518 -32.93 -31.20 -31.33
C LEU A 518 -32.96 -30.23 -32.52
N LEU A 519 -32.00 -29.31 -32.52
CA LEU A 519 -31.68 -28.49 -33.68
C LEU A 519 -31.03 -29.35 -34.78
N THR A 520 -30.97 -28.84 -36.01
CA THR A 520 -30.40 -29.55 -37.17
C THR A 520 -28.91 -29.92 -36.98
N ASN A 521 -28.21 -29.26 -36.07
CA ASN A 521 -26.82 -29.54 -35.69
C ASN A 521 -26.69 -30.59 -34.57
N GLY A 522 -27.79 -31.19 -34.11
CA GLY A 522 -27.82 -32.19 -33.05
C GLY A 522 -27.76 -31.64 -31.62
N ALA A 523 -27.73 -30.31 -31.44
CA ALA A 523 -27.81 -29.69 -30.12
C ALA A 523 -29.26 -29.67 -29.61
N MET A 524 -29.44 -29.72 -28.29
CA MET A 524 -30.73 -29.48 -27.66
C MET A 524 -31.16 -28.03 -27.93
N ALA A 525 -32.42 -27.83 -28.34
CA ALA A 525 -33.00 -26.50 -28.50
C ALA A 525 -33.17 -25.80 -27.14
N VAL A 526 -33.14 -24.47 -27.15
CA VAL A 526 -33.24 -23.64 -25.93
C VAL A 526 -34.72 -23.30 -25.66
N PRO A 527 -35.15 -23.22 -24.39
CA PRO A 527 -36.49 -22.76 -23.99
C PRO A 527 -36.85 -21.38 -24.54
N GLN A 528 -38.14 -21.09 -24.65
CA GLN A 528 -38.63 -19.80 -25.16
C GLN A 528 -38.41 -18.67 -24.16
N PHE A 529 -38.46 -18.97 -22.86
CA PHE A 529 -38.22 -18.01 -21.80
C PHE A 529 -36.92 -18.31 -21.05
N VAL A 530 -36.17 -17.25 -20.72
CA VAL A 530 -34.90 -17.35 -19.96
C VAL A 530 -35.08 -17.82 -18.52
N SER A 531 -36.32 -17.87 -18.04
CA SER A 531 -36.71 -18.37 -16.72
C SER A 531 -37.01 -19.86 -16.67
N ASP A 532 -37.04 -20.52 -17.83
CA ASP A 532 -37.57 -21.87 -17.99
C ASP A 532 -36.45 -22.84 -18.33
N ALA A 533 -36.60 -24.10 -17.94
CA ALA A 533 -35.68 -25.18 -18.28
C ALA A 533 -36.23 -26.00 -19.46
N GLY A 534 -35.36 -26.51 -20.32
CA GLY A 534 -35.71 -27.34 -21.48
C GLY A 534 -35.48 -28.82 -21.22
N TRP A 535 -36.51 -29.65 -21.39
CA TRP A 535 -36.40 -31.11 -21.38
C TRP A 535 -36.38 -31.68 -22.79
N LEU A 536 -35.42 -32.58 -23.08
CA LEU A 536 -35.29 -33.21 -24.39
C LEU A 536 -36.42 -34.20 -24.63
N GLU A 537 -37.38 -33.83 -25.48
CA GLU A 537 -38.58 -34.65 -25.70
C GLU A 537 -38.29 -36.02 -26.35
N SER A 538 -37.15 -36.14 -27.04
CA SER A 538 -36.71 -37.41 -27.64
C SER A 538 -36.00 -38.35 -26.65
N GLY A 539 -35.76 -37.90 -25.42
CA GLY A 539 -35.15 -38.68 -24.34
C GLY A 539 -36.18 -39.34 -23.40
N SER A 540 -35.70 -40.08 -22.40
CA SER A 540 -36.58 -40.65 -21.39
C SER A 540 -37.19 -39.55 -20.50
N ALA A 541 -38.47 -39.68 -20.15
CA ALA A 541 -39.08 -38.81 -19.14
C ALA A 541 -38.46 -39.09 -17.76
N PRO A 542 -38.28 -38.07 -16.89
CA PRO A 542 -37.85 -38.29 -15.51
C PRO A 542 -38.71 -39.33 -14.80
N GLY A 543 -38.09 -40.31 -14.15
CA GLY A 543 -38.78 -41.44 -13.50
C GLY A 543 -39.10 -42.63 -14.41
N SER A 544 -38.89 -42.52 -15.72
CA SER A 544 -38.94 -43.66 -16.65
C SER A 544 -37.59 -44.37 -16.79
N VAL A 545 -37.60 -45.55 -17.40
CA VAL A 545 -36.36 -46.28 -17.71
C VAL A 545 -35.54 -45.52 -18.76
N GLY A 546 -34.29 -45.18 -18.41
CA GLY A 546 -33.33 -44.48 -19.28
C GLY A 546 -32.87 -43.13 -18.72
N ASN A 547 -32.08 -42.38 -19.49
CA ASN A 547 -31.52 -41.11 -19.06
C ASN A 547 -32.43 -39.94 -19.51
N ALA A 548 -32.92 -39.16 -18.55
CA ALA A 548 -33.59 -37.89 -18.82
C ALA A 548 -32.57 -36.75 -18.94
N VAL A 549 -32.77 -35.84 -19.89
CA VAL A 549 -31.88 -34.69 -20.11
C VAL A 549 -32.68 -33.41 -19.97
N ILE A 550 -32.29 -32.56 -19.02
CA ILE A 550 -32.86 -31.22 -18.78
C ILE A 550 -31.70 -30.23 -18.76
N GLY A 551 -31.82 -29.13 -19.50
CA GLY A 551 -30.86 -28.03 -19.54
C GLY A 551 -31.56 -26.68 -19.31
N GLY A 552 -30.89 -25.74 -18.67
CA GLY A 552 -31.40 -24.39 -18.39
C GLY A 552 -30.31 -23.35 -18.55
#